data_AF-A0A7S3YEC5-F1
#
_entry.id   AF-A0A7S3YEC5-F1
#
_cell.length_a   1.000
_cell.length_b   1.000
_cell.length_c   1.000
_cell.angle_alpha   90.00
_cell.angle_beta   90.00
_cell.angle_gamma   90.00
#
_symmetry.space_group_name_H-M   'P 1'
#
loop_
_entity.id
_entity.type
_entity.pdbx_description
1 polymer ?
#
loop_
_entity_poly.entity_id
_entity_poly.type
_entity_poly.pdbx_seq_one_letter_code
_entity_poly.pdbx_strand_id
1 'polypeptide(L)'
;RSRQVIAEGSGEGCNLAGSMEVNKVAGNFHVAIGEGIVRNGRHIHQFDPALAHTFDITHTVHRLAFGPPNRNQPVRRTEGPLDGAHHEVTPEVGTGLLQYYVQIVPTVERRGDDWTGLTALAPLPSHRYSFTKRFQPLRSAAPGGVLPGVFVIYDLSPFTVEISRIAVPFTHFLTKICAIAGGVYTVAGIIDSLIHRSRAFSKGMLPS
;
A
#
# COMPACT_ATOMS: atom_id res chain seq x y z
N ARG A 1 -25.67 -2.27 -4.82
CA ARG A 1 -26.74 -1.25 -4.84
C ARG A 1 -26.13 0.03 -5.42
N SER A 2 -26.56 0.47 -6.60
CA SER A 2 -26.07 1.73 -7.20
C SER A 2 -26.50 2.91 -6.33
N ARG A 3 -25.62 3.90 -6.16
CA ARG A 3 -25.93 5.20 -5.54
C ARG A 3 -25.69 6.27 -6.58
N GLN A 4 -26.69 7.13 -6.80
CA GLN A 4 -26.58 8.30 -7.66
C GLN A 4 -26.29 9.51 -6.78
N VAL A 5 -25.34 10.34 -7.19
CA VAL A 5 -25.06 11.62 -6.55
C VAL A 5 -25.18 12.70 -7.62
N ILE A 6 -26.01 13.71 -7.34
CA ILE A 6 -26.31 14.81 -8.25
C ILE A 6 -25.54 16.01 -7.71
N ALA A 7 -24.71 16.64 -8.55
CA ALA A 7 -24.09 17.92 -8.24
C ALA A 7 -25.07 19.04 -8.67
N GLU A 8 -25.28 20.04 -7.82
CA GLU A 8 -26.29 21.10 -7.98
C GLU A 8 -25.63 22.46 -8.25
N GLY A 9 -24.75 22.57 -9.26
CA GLY A 9 -24.22 23.88 -9.64
C GLY A 9 -23.01 23.88 -10.58
N SER A 10 -22.73 25.04 -11.17
CA SER A 10 -21.51 25.29 -11.94
C SER A 10 -20.35 25.53 -10.97
N GLY A 11 -19.32 24.68 -11.02
CA GLY A 11 -18.14 24.76 -10.13
C GLY A 11 -18.26 23.93 -8.83
N GLU A 12 -19.34 23.19 -8.64
CA GLU A 12 -19.49 22.28 -7.50
C GLU A 12 -18.83 20.92 -7.78
N GLY A 13 -18.03 20.45 -6.83
CA GLY A 13 -17.48 19.10 -6.82
C GLY A 13 -18.35 18.14 -5.99
N CYS A 14 -18.16 16.84 -6.19
CA CYS A 14 -18.85 15.81 -5.42
C CYS A 14 -17.89 15.07 -4.49
N ASN A 15 -18.24 14.97 -3.19
CA ASN A 15 -17.49 14.16 -2.23
C ASN A 15 -18.15 12.78 -2.06
N LEU A 16 -17.52 11.76 -2.63
CA LEU A 16 -17.99 10.38 -2.57
C LEU A 16 -17.28 9.62 -1.43
N ALA A 17 -18.02 9.28 -0.38
CA ALA A 17 -17.53 8.49 0.74
C ALA A 17 -18.47 7.34 1.08
N GLY A 18 -17.90 6.17 1.39
CA GLY A 18 -18.66 5.01 1.80
C GLY A 18 -17.85 3.72 1.82
N SER A 19 -18.54 2.61 2.02
CA SER A 19 -18.00 1.26 1.93
C SER A 19 -18.96 0.40 1.10
N MET A 20 -18.41 -0.52 0.32
CA MET A 20 -19.19 -1.48 -0.46
C MET A 20 -18.71 -2.89 -0.18
N GLU A 21 -19.65 -3.82 -0.07
CA GLU A 21 -19.36 -5.24 -0.03
C GLU A 21 -19.42 -5.79 -1.45
N VAL A 22 -18.37 -6.49 -1.85
CA VAL A 22 -18.20 -7.04 -3.19
C VAL A 22 -17.78 -8.50 -3.09
N ASN A 23 -18.09 -9.27 -4.14
CA ASN A 23 -17.58 -10.62 -4.27
C ASN A 23 -16.04 -10.59 -4.37
N LYS A 24 -15.37 -11.60 -3.80
CA LYS A 24 -13.91 -11.76 -3.83
C LYS A 24 -13.42 -12.31 -5.18
N VAL A 25 -13.75 -11.61 -6.25
CA VAL A 25 -13.35 -11.90 -7.64
C VAL A 25 -12.95 -10.60 -8.33
N ALA A 26 -12.26 -10.70 -9.47
CA ALA A 26 -11.97 -9.55 -10.30
C ALA A 26 -13.25 -8.75 -10.62
N GLY A 27 -13.17 -7.43 -10.53
CA GLY A 27 -14.33 -6.56 -10.71
C GLY A 27 -13.94 -5.12 -10.98
N ASN A 28 -14.95 -4.26 -11.11
CA ASN A 28 -14.73 -2.83 -11.18
C ASN A 28 -15.89 -2.07 -10.54
N PHE A 29 -15.57 -0.88 -10.04
CA PHE A 29 -16.54 0.17 -9.78
C PHE A 29 -16.11 1.42 -10.52
N HIS A 30 -17.06 2.27 -10.88
CA HIS A 30 -16.78 3.43 -11.69
C HIS A 30 -17.72 4.59 -11.38
N VAL A 31 -17.22 5.78 -11.62
CA VAL A 31 -17.96 7.04 -11.58
C VAL A 31 -17.92 7.61 -12.99
N ALA A 32 -19.07 7.68 -13.64
CA ALA A 32 -19.19 8.13 -15.02
C ALA A 32 -20.42 9.02 -15.20
N ILE A 33 -20.46 9.74 -16.31
CA ILE A 33 -21.58 10.62 -16.67
C ILE A 33 -22.88 9.82 -16.84
N GLY A 34 -24.01 10.44 -16.48
CA GLY A 34 -25.35 9.93 -16.78
C GLY A 34 -25.99 9.11 -15.66
N GLU A 35 -27.24 8.75 -15.89
CA GLU A 35 -28.04 7.97 -14.94
C GLU A 35 -27.59 6.50 -14.94
N GLY A 36 -27.27 5.98 -13.75
CA GLY A 36 -26.86 4.60 -13.55
C GLY A 36 -28.07 3.66 -13.46
N ILE A 37 -28.30 2.86 -14.50
CA ILE A 37 -29.42 1.92 -14.61
C ILE A 37 -28.88 0.49 -14.57
N VAL A 38 -29.57 -0.41 -13.87
CA VAL A 38 -29.26 -1.84 -13.91
C VAL A 38 -30.19 -2.53 -14.91
N ARG A 39 -29.63 -3.06 -16.01
CA ARG A 39 -30.38 -3.79 -17.04
C ARG A 39 -29.74 -5.15 -17.27
N ASN A 40 -30.51 -6.23 -17.16
CA ASN A 40 -30.04 -7.62 -17.34
C ASN A 40 -28.82 -7.96 -16.45
N GLY A 41 -28.81 -7.51 -15.20
CA GLY A 41 -27.69 -7.73 -14.27
C GLY A 41 -26.43 -6.92 -14.56
N ARG A 42 -26.46 -6.01 -15.55
CA ARG A 42 -25.35 -5.12 -15.89
C ARG A 42 -25.66 -3.69 -15.46
N HIS A 43 -24.68 -3.02 -14.89
CA HIS A 43 -24.74 -1.57 -14.66
C HIS A 43 -24.38 -0.85 -15.96
N ILE A 44 -25.25 0.05 -16.40
CA ILE A 44 -25.06 0.88 -17.60
C ILE A 44 -25.36 2.34 -17.26
N HIS A 45 -24.69 3.26 -17.95
CA HIS A 45 -24.94 4.68 -17.85
C HIS A 45 -25.73 5.16 -19.06
N GLN A 46 -26.84 5.85 -18.84
CA GLN A 46 -27.58 6.55 -19.88
C GLN A 46 -27.17 8.03 -19.86
N PHE A 47 -26.58 8.50 -20.97
CA PHE A 47 -26.09 9.86 -21.11
C PHE A 47 -26.28 10.39 -22.54
N ASP A 48 -26.31 11.71 -22.70
CA ASP A 48 -26.26 12.36 -24.00
C ASP A 48 -24.80 12.45 -24.48
N PRO A 49 -24.42 11.81 -25.61
CA PRO A 49 -23.07 11.90 -26.16
C PRO A 49 -22.59 13.32 -26.44
N ALA A 50 -23.50 14.27 -26.72
CA ALA A 50 -23.15 15.68 -26.93
C ALA A 50 -22.59 16.33 -25.65
N LEU A 51 -22.98 15.82 -24.48
CA LEU A 51 -22.52 16.28 -23.16
C LEU A 51 -21.26 15.52 -22.69
N ALA A 52 -20.71 14.60 -23.48
CA ALA A 52 -19.53 13.83 -23.07
C ALA A 52 -18.31 14.74 -22.81
N HIS A 53 -18.16 15.81 -23.60
CA HIS A 53 -17.05 16.75 -23.47
C HIS A 53 -17.20 17.74 -22.30
N THR A 54 -18.39 17.85 -21.69
CA THR A 54 -18.63 18.75 -20.55
C THR A 54 -18.41 18.07 -19.22
N PHE A 55 -18.19 16.75 -19.19
CA PHE A 55 -17.99 16.00 -17.95
C PHE A 55 -16.54 16.13 -17.46
N ASP A 56 -16.35 16.82 -16.34
CA ASP A 56 -15.05 16.94 -15.69
C ASP A 56 -14.77 15.72 -14.80
N ILE A 57 -13.67 15.02 -15.07
CA ILE A 57 -13.19 13.87 -14.29
C ILE A 57 -12.08 14.25 -13.29
N THR A 58 -11.82 15.54 -13.11
CA THR A 58 -10.87 16.06 -12.12
C THR A 58 -11.28 15.59 -10.73
N HIS A 59 -10.36 14.94 -10.01
CA HIS A 59 -10.65 14.41 -8.68
C HIS A 59 -9.38 14.20 -7.86
N THR A 60 -9.60 14.11 -6.54
CA THR A 60 -8.63 13.61 -5.57
C THR A 60 -9.16 12.33 -4.96
N VAL A 61 -8.37 11.25 -5.00
CA VAL A 61 -8.68 10.04 -4.23
C VAL A 61 -8.26 10.28 -2.79
N HIS A 62 -9.22 10.59 -1.91
CA HIS A 62 -8.88 10.81 -0.50
C HIS A 62 -8.43 9.54 0.21
N ARG A 63 -9.13 8.42 -0.04
CA ARG A 63 -8.81 7.13 0.57
C ARG A 63 -9.42 5.97 -0.20
N LEU A 64 -8.63 4.94 -0.47
CA LEU A 64 -9.09 3.64 -0.96
C LEU A 64 -8.46 2.51 -0.13
N ALA A 65 -9.29 1.67 0.47
CA ALA A 65 -8.84 0.55 1.30
C ALA A 65 -9.69 -0.70 1.06
N PHE A 66 -9.08 -1.86 1.27
CA PHE A 66 -9.72 -3.17 1.11
C PHE A 66 -9.66 -3.97 2.42
N GLY A 67 -10.75 -4.65 2.74
CA GLY A 67 -10.88 -5.45 3.96
C GLY A 67 -11.67 -4.76 5.08
N PRO A 68 -11.84 -5.42 6.23
CA PRO A 68 -12.61 -4.89 7.33
C PRO A 68 -12.01 -3.57 7.83
N PRO A 69 -12.85 -2.59 8.23
CA PRO A 69 -12.35 -1.38 8.85
C PRO A 69 -11.65 -1.77 10.15
N ASN A 70 -10.32 -1.63 10.17
CA ASN A 70 -9.48 -1.96 11.31
C ASN A 70 -9.82 -1.05 12.51
N ARG A 71 -10.85 -1.42 13.29
CA ARG A 71 -11.32 -0.65 14.47
C ARG A 71 -10.45 -0.85 15.71
N ASN A 72 -9.75 -1.98 15.82
CA ASN A 72 -9.06 -2.40 17.06
C ASN A 72 -7.55 -2.56 16.94
N GLN A 73 -6.96 -2.20 15.80
CA GLN A 73 -5.51 -2.15 15.65
C GLN A 73 -5.10 -0.67 15.84
N PRO A 74 -4.01 -0.34 16.56
CA PRO A 74 -3.34 0.93 16.39
C PRO A 74 -2.74 0.89 14.98
N VAL A 75 -3.61 1.08 13.99
CA VAL A 75 -3.27 1.14 12.59
C VAL A 75 -2.40 2.37 12.50
N ARG A 76 -1.08 2.17 12.40
CA ARG A 76 -0.28 3.08 11.59
C ARG A 76 -1.08 3.24 10.31
N ARG A 77 -1.79 4.37 10.15
CA ARG A 77 -2.61 4.72 8.99
C ARG A 77 -1.69 4.50 7.81
N THR A 78 -1.74 3.31 7.25
CA THR A 78 -0.89 2.95 6.14
C THR A 78 -1.69 3.50 4.99
N GLU A 79 -1.35 4.72 4.61
CA GLU A 79 -1.88 5.37 3.43
C GLU A 79 -1.81 4.35 2.31
N GLY A 80 -2.98 4.04 1.74
CA GLY A 80 -3.05 3.18 0.57
C GLY A 80 -2.29 3.84 -0.57
N PRO A 81 -1.70 3.09 -1.51
CA PRO A 81 -0.95 3.71 -2.59
C PRO A 81 -1.73 4.73 -3.44
N LEU A 82 -3.06 4.61 -3.50
CA LEU A 82 -3.91 5.55 -4.22
C LEU A 82 -4.37 6.74 -3.36
N ASP A 83 -4.12 6.73 -2.05
CA ASP A 83 -4.52 7.80 -1.15
C ASP A 83 -3.74 9.08 -1.49
N GLY A 84 -4.46 10.19 -1.67
CA GLY A 84 -3.91 11.48 -2.12
C GLY A 84 -3.66 11.59 -3.63
N ALA A 85 -3.94 10.55 -4.43
CA ALA A 85 -3.75 10.62 -5.87
C ALA A 85 -4.68 11.68 -6.49
N HIS A 86 -4.09 12.63 -7.22
CA HIS A 86 -4.81 13.70 -7.93
C HIS A 86 -4.80 13.46 -9.44
N HIS A 87 -5.91 13.76 -10.09
CA HIS A 87 -5.98 13.89 -11.54
C HIS A 87 -6.72 15.17 -11.89
N GLU A 88 -6.16 15.93 -12.82
CA GLU A 88 -6.71 17.17 -13.32
C GLU A 88 -6.87 17.07 -14.83
N VAL A 89 -8.00 17.53 -15.32
CA VAL A 89 -8.29 17.67 -16.74
C VAL A 89 -7.79 19.04 -17.20
N THR A 90 -6.86 19.06 -18.15
CA THR A 90 -6.41 20.32 -18.76
C THR A 90 -7.22 20.64 -20.02
N PRO A 91 -7.41 21.93 -20.36
CA PRO A 91 -8.14 22.33 -21.56
C PRO A 91 -7.56 21.76 -22.88
N GLU A 92 -6.25 21.53 -22.91
CA GLU A 92 -5.52 21.02 -24.08
C GLU A 92 -5.80 19.54 -24.36
N VAL A 93 -5.97 18.75 -23.31
CA VAL A 93 -6.15 17.30 -23.39
C VAL A 93 -7.63 16.92 -23.35
N GLY A 94 -8.43 17.68 -22.61
CA GLY A 94 -9.85 17.45 -22.40
C GLY A 94 -10.13 16.20 -21.55
N THR A 95 -11.43 15.95 -21.33
CA THR A 95 -11.91 14.80 -20.55
C THR A 95 -11.68 13.47 -21.27
N GLY A 96 -11.89 12.35 -20.56
CA GLY A 96 -11.58 11.03 -21.08
C GLY A 96 -11.99 9.88 -20.18
N LEU A 97 -11.50 8.71 -20.55
CA LEU A 97 -11.57 7.50 -19.73
C LEU A 97 -10.30 7.40 -18.88
N LEU A 98 -10.48 7.44 -17.57
CA LEU A 98 -9.41 7.20 -16.61
C LEU A 98 -9.61 5.87 -15.91
N GLN A 99 -8.58 5.04 -15.90
CA GLN A 99 -8.58 3.71 -15.31
C GLN A 99 -7.48 3.59 -14.28
N TYR A 100 -7.85 3.21 -13.06
CA TYR A 100 -6.96 2.74 -12.02
C TYR A 100 -7.06 1.22 -11.97
N TYR A 101 -6.01 0.53 -12.40
CA TYR A 101 -5.87 -0.91 -12.25
C TYR A 101 -5.26 -1.19 -10.88
N VAL A 102 -6.02 -1.82 -9.99
CA VAL A 102 -5.66 -2.07 -8.59
C VAL A 102 -5.43 -3.57 -8.40
N GLN A 103 -4.20 -3.95 -8.05
CA GLN A 103 -3.87 -5.34 -7.74
C GLN A 103 -3.88 -5.54 -6.22
N ILE A 104 -4.85 -6.29 -5.72
CA ILE A 104 -5.04 -6.56 -4.30
C ILE A 104 -4.27 -7.82 -3.92
N VAL A 105 -3.46 -7.74 -2.86
CA VAL A 105 -2.72 -8.88 -2.29
C VAL A 105 -3.26 -9.13 -0.88
N PRO A 106 -3.91 -10.29 -0.65
CA PRO A 106 -4.27 -10.73 0.70
C PRO A 106 -3.02 -10.86 1.56
N THR A 107 -3.08 -10.33 2.78
CA THR A 107 -1.98 -10.41 3.74
C THR A 107 -2.47 -10.95 5.07
N VAL A 108 -1.61 -11.69 5.76
CA VAL A 108 -1.89 -12.21 7.09
C VAL A 108 -0.77 -11.78 8.01
N GLU A 109 -1.11 -10.99 9.03
CA GLU A 109 -0.13 -10.58 10.03
C GLU A 109 -0.10 -11.61 11.17
N ARG A 110 1.05 -12.27 11.32
CA ARG A 110 1.36 -13.02 12.53
C ARG A 110 2.01 -12.07 13.54
N ARG A 111 1.28 -11.78 14.61
CA ARG A 111 1.85 -11.08 15.76
C ARG A 111 2.77 -12.07 16.46
N GLY A 112 4.07 -11.77 16.47
CA GLY A 112 5.09 -12.62 17.07
C GLY A 112 4.73 -12.97 18.50
N ASP A 113 4.96 -14.23 18.83
CA ASP A 113 4.67 -14.81 20.13
C ASP A 113 5.24 -13.91 21.22
N ASP A 114 4.39 -13.51 22.16
CA ASP A 114 4.88 -12.89 23.39
C ASP A 114 5.90 -13.86 24.01
N TRP A 115 6.95 -13.35 24.64
CA TRP A 115 8.11 -14.13 25.15
C TRP A 115 7.74 -15.38 25.99
N THR A 116 6.50 -15.45 26.46
CA THR A 116 5.91 -16.52 27.26
C THR A 116 5.28 -17.66 26.46
N GLY A 117 5.11 -17.54 25.14
CA GLY A 117 4.42 -18.55 24.31
C GLY A 117 2.93 -18.74 24.65
N LEU A 118 2.39 -17.91 25.55
CA LEU A 118 1.06 -18.08 26.17
C LEU A 118 -0.07 -17.38 25.42
N THR A 119 0.23 -16.52 24.44
CA THR A 119 -0.77 -15.81 23.63
C THR A 119 -0.41 -15.83 22.15
N ALA A 120 -0.56 -16.98 21.50
CA ALA A 120 -0.67 -17.05 20.05
C ALA A 120 -1.99 -16.38 19.64
N LEU A 121 -1.95 -15.08 19.35
CA LEU A 121 -3.10 -14.36 18.84
C LEU A 121 -3.44 -14.90 17.44
N ALA A 122 -4.74 -15.04 17.16
CA ALA A 122 -5.21 -15.49 15.86
C ALA A 122 -4.63 -14.59 14.75
N PRO A 123 -4.21 -15.16 13.59
CA PRO A 123 -3.68 -14.38 12.49
C PRO A 123 -4.70 -13.33 12.03
N LEU A 124 -4.26 -12.08 11.88
CA LEU A 124 -5.14 -10.98 11.48
C LEU A 124 -5.13 -10.84 9.96
N PRO A 125 -6.26 -11.07 9.26
CA PRO A 125 -6.33 -10.88 7.82
C PRO A 125 -6.34 -9.38 7.51
N SER A 126 -5.54 -8.99 6.54
CA SER A 126 -5.43 -7.64 6.00
C SER A 126 -5.26 -7.70 4.48
N HIS A 127 -5.25 -6.55 3.83
CA HIS A 127 -5.02 -6.47 2.39
C HIS A 127 -4.04 -5.33 2.12
N ARG A 128 -3.12 -5.58 1.20
CA ARG A 128 -2.32 -4.54 0.57
C ARG A 128 -2.70 -4.47 -0.90
N TYR A 129 -2.38 -3.37 -1.56
CA TYR A 129 -2.58 -3.29 -3.00
C TYR A 129 -1.49 -2.45 -3.64
N SER A 130 -1.35 -2.56 -4.95
CA SER A 130 -0.63 -1.61 -5.80
C SER A 130 -1.57 -1.13 -6.90
N PHE A 131 -1.19 -0.07 -7.63
CA PHE A 131 -2.02 0.42 -8.72
C PHE A 131 -1.21 0.90 -9.92
N THR A 132 -1.86 0.89 -11.08
CA THR A 132 -1.40 1.53 -12.32
C THR A 132 -2.49 2.45 -12.84
N LYS A 133 -2.12 3.65 -13.27
CA LYS A 133 -3.03 4.66 -13.85
C LYS A 133 -2.91 4.65 -15.37
N ARG A 134 -4.04 4.60 -16.08
CA ARG A 134 -4.13 4.76 -17.54
C ARG A 134 -5.18 5.80 -17.87
N PHE A 135 -4.82 6.79 -18.68
CA PHE A 135 -5.75 7.80 -19.17
C PHE A 135 -5.87 7.72 -20.70
N GLN A 136 -7.09 7.77 -21.20
CA GLN A 136 -7.41 7.82 -22.62
C GLN A 136 -8.32 9.03 -22.90
N PRO A 137 -7.83 10.08 -23.57
CA PRO A 137 -8.63 11.26 -23.87
C PRO A 137 -9.75 10.95 -24.87
N LEU A 138 -10.86 11.67 -24.76
CA LEU A 138 -11.94 11.65 -25.74
C LEU A 138 -11.50 12.33 -27.03
N ARG A 139 -11.15 11.54 -28.05
CA ARG A 139 -10.90 12.05 -29.41
C ARG A 139 -12.22 12.10 -30.19
N SER A 140 -12.51 13.24 -30.81
CA SER A 140 -13.79 13.58 -31.45
C SER A 140 -14.21 12.78 -32.69
N ALA A 141 -13.72 11.55 -32.93
CA ALA A 141 -14.00 10.85 -34.20
C ALA A 141 -13.93 9.31 -34.19
N ALA A 142 -14.06 8.63 -33.03
CA ALA A 142 -14.11 7.16 -33.01
C ALA A 142 -15.57 6.66 -33.00
N PRO A 143 -16.02 5.87 -34.00
CA PRO A 143 -17.30 5.19 -33.94
C PRO A 143 -17.25 4.16 -32.79
N GLY A 144 -18.15 4.31 -31.82
CA GLY A 144 -18.15 3.51 -30.57
C GLY A 144 -17.69 4.26 -29.32
N GLY A 145 -17.89 5.59 -29.30
CA GLY A 145 -17.53 6.55 -28.25
C GLY A 145 -17.24 5.98 -26.86
N VAL A 146 -16.04 6.28 -26.38
CA VAL A 146 -15.60 5.91 -25.03
C VAL A 146 -16.37 6.75 -24.01
N LEU A 147 -17.06 6.08 -23.06
CA LEU A 147 -17.74 6.75 -21.95
C LEU A 147 -16.69 7.44 -21.05
N PRO A 148 -16.71 8.79 -20.90
CA PRO A 148 -15.85 9.45 -19.95
C PRO A 148 -16.20 9.04 -18.52
N GLY A 149 -15.18 8.87 -17.70
CA GLY A 149 -15.35 8.46 -16.33
C GLY A 149 -14.08 7.96 -15.67
N VAL A 150 -14.18 7.78 -14.36
CA VAL A 150 -13.13 7.24 -13.50
C VAL A 150 -13.51 5.81 -13.14
N PHE A 151 -12.69 4.85 -13.56
CA PHE A 151 -12.90 3.43 -13.37
C PHE A 151 -11.82 2.87 -12.46
N VAL A 152 -12.22 2.24 -11.36
CA VAL A 152 -11.32 1.49 -10.49
C VAL A 152 -11.57 0.02 -10.75
N ILE A 153 -10.64 -0.58 -11.47
CA ILE A 153 -10.66 -1.99 -11.87
C ILE A 153 -9.76 -2.72 -10.88
N TYR A 154 -10.29 -3.68 -10.15
CA TYR A 154 -9.55 -4.40 -9.12
C TYR A 154 -9.49 -5.89 -9.41
N ASP A 155 -8.36 -6.50 -9.10
CA ASP A 155 -8.15 -7.95 -9.20
C ASP A 155 -7.44 -8.45 -7.94
N LEU A 156 -7.72 -9.71 -7.56
CA LEU A 156 -7.16 -10.34 -6.39
C LEU A 156 -6.00 -11.26 -6.80
N SER A 157 -4.87 -11.08 -6.14
CA SER A 157 -3.73 -11.97 -6.28
C SER A 157 -4.09 -13.38 -5.79
N PRO A 158 -3.68 -14.45 -6.51
CA PRO A 158 -3.95 -15.83 -6.09
C PRO A 158 -3.08 -16.30 -4.92
N PHE A 159 -2.11 -15.50 -4.47
CA PHE A 159 -1.26 -15.82 -3.32
C PHE A 159 -1.51 -14.89 -2.13
N THR A 160 -1.25 -15.40 -0.92
CA THR A 160 -1.33 -14.63 0.32
C THR A 160 0.07 -14.38 0.87
N VAL A 161 0.36 -13.16 1.33
CA VAL A 161 1.63 -12.81 1.96
C VAL A 161 1.50 -12.88 3.47
N GLU A 162 2.33 -13.70 4.09
CA GLU A 162 2.45 -13.77 5.53
C GLU A 162 3.50 -12.76 6.04
N ILE A 163 3.08 -11.84 6.91
CA ILE A 163 3.96 -10.87 7.56
C ILE A 163 4.19 -11.34 8.99
N SER A 164 5.38 -11.91 9.24
CA SER A 164 5.82 -12.28 10.58
C SER A 164 6.70 -11.18 11.17
N ARG A 165 6.41 -10.77 12.41
CA ARG A 165 7.29 -9.87 13.18
C ARG A 165 8.10 -10.71 14.14
N ILE A 166 9.39 -10.88 13.85
CA ILE A 166 10.33 -11.51 14.77
C ILE A 166 10.81 -10.43 15.74
N ALA A 167 10.38 -10.52 17.00
CA ALA A 167 10.94 -9.69 18.06
C ALA A 167 12.28 -10.28 18.50
N VAL A 168 13.34 -9.48 18.47
CA VAL A 168 14.63 -9.90 19.04
C VAL A 168 14.57 -9.80 20.57
N PRO A 169 14.87 -10.88 21.31
CA PRO A 169 14.80 -10.86 22.77
C PRO A 169 15.91 -9.99 23.35
N PHE A 170 15.69 -9.47 24.57
CA PHE A 170 16.70 -8.67 25.30
C PHE A 170 18.00 -9.44 25.56
N THR A 171 17.95 -10.76 25.61
CA THR A 171 19.14 -11.61 25.72
C THR A 171 20.12 -11.36 24.58
N HIS A 172 19.64 -11.11 23.35
CA HIS A 172 20.50 -10.78 22.22
C HIS A 172 21.28 -9.47 22.44
N PHE A 173 20.72 -8.51 23.18
CA PHE A 173 21.43 -7.31 23.60
C PHE A 173 22.52 -7.62 24.64
N LEU A 174 22.21 -8.45 25.65
CA LEU A 174 23.20 -8.89 26.64
C LEU A 174 24.36 -9.66 26.00
N THR A 175 24.07 -10.58 25.08
CA THR A 175 25.09 -11.35 24.35
C THR A 175 26.04 -10.42 23.60
N LYS A 176 25.53 -9.32 23.01
CA LYS A 176 26.37 -8.30 22.37
C LYS A 176 27.30 -7.58 23.36
N ILE A 177 26.82 -7.24 24.56
CA ILE A 177 27.68 -6.63 25.60
C ILE A 177 28.80 -7.60 25.99
N CYS A 178 28.46 -8.86 26.27
CA CYS A 178 29.43 -9.88 26.65
C CYS A 178 30.48 -10.09 25.54
N ALA A 179 30.07 -10.10 24.28
CA ALA A 179 30.99 -10.22 23.14
C ALA A 179 31.99 -9.06 23.06
N ILE A 180 31.53 -7.82 23.29
CA ILE A 180 32.41 -6.63 23.30
C ILE A 180 33.41 -6.73 24.46
N ALA A 181 32.94 -7.03 25.68
CA ALA A 181 33.80 -7.13 26.86
C ALA A 181 34.85 -8.25 26.71
N GLY A 182 34.45 -9.45 26.27
CA GLY A 182 35.34 -10.56 26.02
C GLY A 182 36.35 -10.29 24.91
N GLY A 183 35.93 -9.59 23.84
CA GLY A 183 36.80 -9.15 22.76
C GLY A 183 37.89 -8.20 23.24
N VAL A 184 37.53 -7.17 24.02
CA VAL A 184 38.49 -6.20 24.58
C VAL A 184 39.50 -6.90 25.49
N TYR A 185 39.03 -7.77 26.39
CA TYR A 185 39.91 -8.51 27.30
C TYR A 185 40.92 -9.39 26.55
N THR A 186 40.46 -10.09 25.51
CA THR A 186 41.30 -10.97 24.69
C THR A 186 42.36 -10.17 23.93
N VAL A 187 41.98 -9.05 23.31
CA VAL A 187 42.91 -8.19 22.56
C VAL A 187 43.95 -7.57 23.50
N ALA A 188 43.53 -7.10 24.68
CA ALA A 188 44.45 -6.55 25.68
C ALA A 188 45.48 -7.60 26.13
N GLY A 189 45.05 -8.84 26.39
CA GLY A 189 45.94 -9.94 26.79
C GLY A 189 46.95 -10.33 25.70
N ILE A 190 46.56 -10.31 24.42
CA ILE A 190 47.47 -10.56 23.30
C ILE A 190 48.54 -9.46 23.21
N ILE A 191 48.14 -8.20 23.31
CA ILE A 191 49.06 -7.06 23.25
C ILE A 191 50.08 -7.12 24.39
N ASP A 192 49.61 -7.36 25.62
CA ASP A 192 50.49 -7.45 26.79
C ASP A 192 51.49 -8.61 26.65
N SER A 193 51.01 -9.77 26.20
CA SER A 193 51.86 -10.94 25.95
C SER A 193 52.94 -10.67 24.88
N LEU A 194 52.60 -9.95 23.81
CA LEU A 194 53.55 -9.57 22.75
C LEU A 194 54.60 -8.58 23.26
N ILE A 195 54.21 -7.58 24.06
CA ILE A 195 55.13 -6.61 24.66
C ILE A 195 56.05 -7.29 25.68
N HIS A 196 55.52 -8.18 26.51
CA HIS A 196 56.32 -8.89 27.48
C HIS A 196 57.34 -9.82 26.80
N ARG A 197 56.94 -10.52 25.72
CA ARG A 197 57.85 -11.33 24.92
C ARG A 197 58.91 -10.51 24.20
N SER A 198 58.56 -9.37 23.61
CA SER A 198 59.53 -8.51 22.91
C SER A 198 60.57 -7.91 23.85
N ARG A 199 60.16 -7.48 25.06
CA ARG A 199 61.07 -7.01 26.10
C ARG A 199 61.99 -8.10 26.63
N ALA A 200 61.48 -9.32 26.82
CA ALA A 200 62.28 -10.47 27.23
C ALA A 200 63.31 -10.87 26.15
N PHE A 201 62.90 -10.86 24.87
CA PHE A 201 63.79 -11.11 23.73
C PHE A 201 64.90 -10.04 23.63
N SER A 202 64.55 -8.77 23.81
CA SER A 202 65.52 -7.67 23.76
C SER A 202 66.54 -7.71 24.91
N LYS A 203 66.16 -8.19 26.10
CA LYS A 203 67.10 -8.38 27.23
C LYS A 203 68.04 -9.58 27.05
N GLY A 204 67.65 -10.60 26.29
CA GLY A 204 68.52 -11.74 25.97
C GLY A 204 69.61 -11.45 24.93
N MET A 205 69.60 -10.27 24.30
CA MET A 205 70.52 -9.86 23.24
C MET A 205 71.62 -8.87 23.69
N LEU A 206 71.68 -8.53 24.99
CA LEU A 206 72.78 -7.72 25.55
C LEU A 206 73.92 -8.65 25.99
N PRO A 207 75.10 -8.60 25.35
CA PRO A 207 76.27 -9.34 25.82
C PRO A 207 76.78 -8.72 27.13
N SER A 208 77.12 -9.58 28.08
CA SER A 208 77.82 -9.27 29.34
C SER A 208 79.22 -8.73 29.12
#